data_AF-A0A1X7TSJ2-F1
#
_entry.id   AF-A0A1X7TSJ2-F1
#
_cell.length_a   1.000
_cell.length_b   1.000
_cell.length_c   1.000
_cell.angle_alpha   90.00
_cell.angle_beta   90.00
_cell.angle_gamma   90.00
#
_symmetry.space_group_name_H-M   'P 1'
#
loop_
_entity.id
_entity.type
_entity.pdbx_description
1 polymer ?
#
loop_
_entity_poly.entity_id
_entity_poly.type
_entity_poly.pdbx_seq_one_letter_code
_entity_poly.pdbx_strand_id
1 'polypeptide(L)'
;PISHMKLVSDVLKESHFIDADWFELGMGLNLPYPGLANISAKFTDPSRCLLECLSLWLTSANNHTWESLASALERMNQKPAATLIRNTYDDPASQIFQHYSDRISQVSLTDSCIQLLYTEGLITEDTQRKIERCGGSLSNTLRELMIAVSDDHSKLRSLGNILMELEESKPLAQNIIKDCGLLFV
;
A
#
# COMPACT_ATOMS: atom_id res chain seq x y z
N PRO A 1 0.44 9.43 -4.52
CA PRO A 1 -0.88 9.25 -3.86
C PRO A 1 -1.16 7.76 -3.74
N ILE A 2 -1.94 7.33 -2.76
CA ILE A 2 -2.30 5.92 -2.60
C ILE A 2 -3.34 5.56 -3.67
N SER A 3 -3.16 4.46 -4.38
CA SER A 3 -4.09 4.06 -5.45
C SER A 3 -4.77 2.71 -5.22
N HIS A 4 -4.27 1.94 -4.25
CA HIS A 4 -4.69 0.56 -4.00
C HIS A 4 -5.61 0.47 -2.78
N MET A 5 -6.93 0.36 -3.00
CA MET A 5 -7.91 0.22 -1.92
C MET A 5 -7.63 -0.99 -1.02
N LYS A 6 -7.24 -2.12 -1.62
CA LYS A 6 -6.93 -3.35 -0.88
C LYS A 6 -5.75 -3.14 0.07
N LEU A 7 -4.70 -2.46 -0.39
CA LEU A 7 -3.53 -2.12 0.43
C LEU A 7 -3.95 -1.32 1.66
N VAL A 8 -4.75 -0.26 1.49
CA VAL A 8 -5.27 0.54 2.63
C VAL A 8 -6.09 -0.32 3.59
N SER A 9 -6.97 -1.17 3.07
CA SER A 9 -7.79 -2.06 3.89
C SER A 9 -6.95 -3.05 4.70
N ASP A 10 -5.91 -3.63 4.10
CA ASP A 10 -5.03 -4.60 4.77
C ASP A 10 -4.17 -3.90 5.86
N VAL A 11 -3.72 -2.68 5.60
CA VAL A 11 -3.00 -1.84 6.60
C VAL A 11 -3.89 -1.50 7.79
N LEU A 12 -5.14 -1.10 7.56
CA LEU A 12 -6.08 -0.80 8.64
C LEU A 12 -6.33 -2.03 9.53
N LYS A 13 -6.50 -3.21 8.94
CA LYS A 13 -6.68 -4.46 9.68
C LYS A 13 -5.48 -4.82 10.55
N GLU A 14 -4.27 -4.65 10.03
CA GLU A 14 -3.03 -4.88 10.79
C GLU A 14 -2.90 -3.89 11.94
N SER A 15 -3.31 -2.64 11.73
CA SER A 15 -3.33 -1.63 12.78
C SER A 15 -4.43 -1.85 13.83
N HIS A 16 -5.17 -2.96 13.75
CA HIS A 16 -6.30 -3.31 14.60
C HIS A 16 -7.44 -2.28 14.57
N PHE A 17 -7.61 -1.59 13.44
CA PHE A 17 -8.74 -0.70 13.22
C PHE A 17 -10.07 -1.48 13.29
N ILE A 18 -11.07 -0.89 13.93
CA ILE A 18 -12.39 -1.49 14.06
C ILE A 18 -13.28 -0.95 12.94
N ASP A 19 -13.75 -1.84 12.05
CA ASP A 19 -14.56 -1.46 10.88
C ASP A 19 -15.81 -0.64 11.24
N ALA A 20 -16.37 -0.80 12.44
CA ALA A 20 -17.50 -0.01 12.93
C ALA A 20 -17.21 1.49 13.05
N ASP A 21 -15.94 1.88 13.20
CA ASP A 21 -15.51 3.28 13.34
C ASP A 21 -15.32 3.97 11.98
N TRP A 22 -15.72 3.33 10.87
CA TRP A 22 -15.56 3.86 9.50
C TRP A 22 -16.14 5.28 9.32
N PHE A 23 -17.22 5.62 10.02
CA PHE A 23 -17.86 6.92 9.89
C PHE A 23 -16.98 8.03 10.47
N GLU A 24 -16.42 7.78 11.67
CA GLU A 24 -15.47 8.68 12.31
C GLU A 24 -14.18 8.80 11.50
N LEU A 25 -13.70 7.70 10.91
CA LEU A 25 -12.58 7.72 9.97
C LEU A 25 -12.89 8.58 8.75
N GLY A 26 -14.06 8.42 8.13
CA GLY A 26 -14.48 9.23 7.00
C GLY A 26 -14.55 10.73 7.32
N MET A 27 -15.05 11.09 8.50
CA MET A 27 -15.03 12.47 9.00
C MET A 27 -13.59 12.95 9.21
N GLY A 28 -12.74 12.12 9.81
CA GLY A 28 -11.32 12.39 10.01
C GLY A 28 -10.57 12.60 8.69
N LEU A 29 -10.93 11.89 7.63
CA LEU A 29 -10.39 12.04 6.26
C LEU A 29 -10.98 13.24 5.50
N ASN A 30 -11.78 14.07 6.17
CA ASN A 30 -12.48 15.23 5.60
C ASN A 30 -13.38 14.85 4.41
N LEU A 31 -14.06 13.70 4.48
CA LEU A 31 -15.04 13.33 3.47
C LEU A 31 -16.36 14.11 3.68
N PRO A 32 -17.06 14.48 2.59
CA PRO A 32 -18.34 15.16 2.71
C PRO A 32 -19.36 14.32 3.49
N TYR A 33 -19.94 14.91 4.54
CA TYR A 33 -20.99 14.26 5.34
C TYR A 33 -22.13 13.64 4.50
N PRO A 34 -22.65 14.29 3.43
CA PRO A 34 -23.67 13.67 2.58
C PRO A 34 -23.23 12.33 1.96
N GLY A 35 -21.95 12.19 1.62
CA GLY A 35 -21.39 10.94 1.11
C GLY A 35 -21.37 9.84 2.17
N LEU A 36 -20.93 10.18 3.39
CA LEU A 36 -20.94 9.26 4.53
C LEU A 36 -22.36 8.84 4.92
N ALA A 37 -23.29 9.79 4.98
CA ALA A 37 -24.69 9.53 5.27
C ALA A 37 -25.31 8.56 4.25
N ASN A 38 -25.00 8.74 2.96
CA ASN A 38 -25.46 7.84 1.90
C ASN A 38 -24.92 6.40 2.07
N ILE A 39 -23.65 6.23 2.47
CA ILE A 39 -23.07 4.92 2.78
C ILE A 39 -23.83 4.28 3.94
N SER A 40 -24.06 5.01 5.04
CA SER A 40 -24.75 4.51 6.22
C SER A 40 -26.22 4.13 5.97
N ALA A 41 -26.88 4.81 5.04
CA ALA A 41 -28.26 4.51 4.65
C ALA A 41 -28.36 3.28 3.74
N LYS A 42 -27.31 3.02 2.94
CA LYS A 42 -27.30 1.96 1.94
C LYS A 42 -26.80 0.62 2.48
N PHE A 43 -25.91 0.64 3.47
CA PHE A 43 -25.25 -0.55 3.99
C PHE A 43 -25.29 -0.59 5.52
N THR A 44 -25.52 -1.79 6.05
CA THR A 44 -25.55 -2.06 7.49
C THR A 44 -24.33 -2.83 7.98
N ASP A 45 -23.59 -3.48 7.08
CA ASP A 45 -22.38 -4.23 7.39
C ASP A 45 -21.18 -3.26 7.56
N PRO A 46 -20.52 -3.22 8.73
CA PRO A 46 -19.40 -2.31 8.97
C PRO A 46 -18.25 -2.46 7.97
N SER A 47 -17.89 -3.70 7.64
CA SER A 47 -16.79 -4.00 6.71
C SER A 47 -17.07 -3.41 5.31
N ARG A 48 -18.31 -3.57 4.83
CA ARG A 48 -18.76 -2.98 3.58
C ARG A 48 -18.79 -1.45 3.64
N CYS A 49 -19.26 -0.88 4.74
CA CYS A 49 -19.25 0.57 4.93
C CYS A 49 -17.84 1.14 4.91
N LEU A 50 -16.87 0.47 5.54
CA LEU A 50 -15.46 0.86 5.50
C LEU A 50 -14.93 0.84 4.06
N LEU A 51 -15.16 -0.24 3.30
CA LEU A 51 -14.70 -0.32 1.90
C LEU A 51 -15.28 0.80 1.02
N GLU A 52 -16.56 1.12 1.18
CA GLU A 52 -17.22 2.20 0.43
C GLU A 52 -16.70 3.57 0.88
N CYS A 53 -16.38 3.74 2.16
CA CYS A 53 -15.76 4.94 2.70
C CYS A 53 -14.34 5.15 2.13
N LEU A 54 -13.53 4.09 2.08
CA LEU A 54 -12.19 4.12 1.47
C LEU A 54 -12.27 4.38 -0.03
N SER A 55 -13.23 3.78 -0.73
CA SER A 55 -13.47 4.06 -2.15
C SER A 55 -13.83 5.52 -2.38
N LEU A 56 -14.71 6.09 -1.55
CA LEU A 56 -15.05 7.51 -1.60
C LEU A 56 -13.82 8.40 -1.36
N TRP A 57 -12.97 8.04 -0.39
CA TRP A 57 -11.74 8.78 -0.13
C TRP A 57 -10.75 8.74 -1.29
N LEU A 58 -10.46 7.57 -1.85
CA LEU A 58 -9.51 7.39 -2.94
C LEU A 58 -9.97 8.01 -4.27
N THR A 59 -11.29 8.23 -4.43
CA THR A 59 -11.86 8.92 -5.59
C THR A 59 -12.08 10.42 -5.37
N SER A 60 -11.92 10.91 -4.14
CA SER A 60 -12.09 12.32 -3.81
C SER A 60 -10.92 13.17 -4.30
N ALA A 61 -11.14 14.47 -4.44
CA ALA A 61 -10.07 15.43 -4.78
C ALA A 61 -9.05 15.66 -3.64
N ASN A 62 -9.21 14.99 -2.50
CA ASN A 62 -8.33 15.14 -1.35
C ASN A 62 -6.97 14.49 -1.61
N ASN A 63 -5.93 14.99 -0.92
CA ASN A 63 -4.64 14.31 -0.85
C ASN A 63 -4.80 13.01 -0.05
N HIS A 64 -4.77 11.89 -0.76
CA HIS A 64 -4.92 10.54 -0.25
C HIS A 64 -3.50 9.96 -0.06
N THR A 65 -2.88 10.36 1.04
CA THR A 65 -1.50 10.00 1.43
C THR A 65 -1.53 9.19 2.74
N TRP A 66 -0.43 8.50 3.04
CA TRP A 66 -0.29 7.78 4.30
C TRP A 66 -0.34 8.73 5.49
N GLU A 67 0.28 9.91 5.37
CA GLU A 67 0.16 10.96 6.39
C GLU A 67 -1.29 11.44 6.61
N SER A 68 -2.11 11.60 5.56
CA SER A 68 -3.49 12.06 5.78
C SER A 68 -4.35 10.98 6.45
N LEU A 69 -4.07 9.70 6.19
CA LEU A 69 -4.67 8.56 6.89
C LEU A 69 -4.21 8.49 8.36
N ALA A 70 -2.90 8.57 8.62
CA ALA A 70 -2.34 8.56 9.96
C ALA A 70 -2.87 9.73 10.80
N SER A 71 -2.91 10.93 10.23
CA SER A 71 -3.50 12.11 10.84
C SER A 71 -4.99 11.93 11.19
N ALA A 72 -5.76 11.24 10.35
CA ALA A 72 -7.17 10.94 10.65
C ALA A 72 -7.31 9.96 11.82
N LEU A 73 -6.51 8.89 11.84
CA LEU A 73 -6.46 7.93 12.95
C LEU A 73 -6.03 8.59 14.26
N GLU A 74 -5.07 9.49 14.21
CA GLU A 74 -4.61 10.23 15.39
C GLU A 74 -5.71 11.13 15.97
N ARG A 75 -6.52 11.80 15.11
CA ARG A 75 -7.71 12.56 15.54
C ARG A 75 -8.77 11.68 16.21
N MET A 76 -8.86 10.41 15.83
CA MET A 76 -9.71 9.39 16.44
C MET A 76 -9.09 8.75 17.69
N ASN A 77 -7.98 9.29 18.20
CA ASN A 77 -7.22 8.74 19.32
C ASN A 77 -6.64 7.32 19.06
N GLN A 78 -6.55 6.89 17.80
CA GLN A 78 -5.91 5.65 17.35
C GLN A 78 -4.40 5.88 17.14
N LYS A 79 -3.72 6.41 18.17
CA LYS A 79 -2.30 6.79 18.09
C LYS A 79 -1.37 5.65 17.68
N PRO A 80 -1.52 4.41 18.22
CA PRO A 80 -0.67 3.30 17.80
C PRO A 80 -0.78 2.99 16.30
N ALA A 81 -2.01 3.01 15.75
CA ALA A 81 -2.26 2.82 14.33
C ALA A 81 -1.63 3.94 13.49
N ALA A 82 -1.78 5.20 13.91
CA ALA A 82 -1.18 6.34 13.24
C ALA A 82 0.35 6.26 13.23
N THR A 83 0.98 5.89 14.36
CA THR A 83 2.44 5.72 14.45
C THR A 83 2.94 4.58 13.56
N LEU A 84 2.24 3.44 13.57
CA LEU A 84 2.57 2.32 12.68
C LEU A 84 2.56 2.78 11.21
N ILE A 85 1.51 3.48 10.79
CA ILE A 85 1.38 3.91 9.40
C ILE A 85 2.49 4.88 8.99
N ARG A 86 2.83 5.84 9.84
CA ARG A 86 3.91 6.80 9.56
C ARG A 86 5.26 6.11 9.45
N ASN A 87 5.56 5.19 10.36
CA ASN A 87 6.85 4.52 10.38
C ASN A 87 7.03 3.58 9.18
N THR A 88 5.97 2.94 8.71
CA THR A 88 6.04 1.90 7.67
C THR A 88 5.73 2.43 6.27
N TYR A 89 4.83 3.40 6.12
CA TYR A 89 4.32 3.78 4.80
C TYR A 89 4.58 5.24 4.43
N ASP A 90 4.88 6.10 5.41
CA ASP A 90 5.28 7.49 5.16
C ASP A 90 6.81 7.68 5.14
N ASP A 91 7.59 6.59 5.27
CA ASP A 91 9.04 6.65 5.13
C ASP A 91 9.48 6.98 3.68
N PRO A 92 10.68 7.56 3.49
CA PRO A 92 11.13 7.99 2.16
C PRO A 92 11.19 6.88 1.11
N ALA A 93 11.60 5.66 1.48
CA ALA A 93 11.67 4.53 0.55
C ALA A 93 10.26 4.02 0.20
N SER A 94 9.36 3.90 1.18
CA SER A 94 7.97 3.55 0.93
C SER A 94 7.23 4.60 0.11
N GLN A 95 7.55 5.88 0.24
CA GLN A 95 6.96 6.91 -0.63
C GLN A 95 7.37 6.74 -2.09
N ILE A 96 8.63 6.36 -2.37
CA ILE A 96 9.07 6.03 -3.73
C ILE A 96 8.38 4.75 -4.20
N PHE A 97 8.33 3.70 -3.38
CA PHE A 97 7.58 2.49 -3.73
C PHE A 97 6.11 2.81 -4.07
N GLN A 98 5.45 3.61 -3.23
CA GLN A 98 4.07 4.03 -3.38
C GLN A 98 3.84 4.82 -4.67
N HIS A 99 4.82 5.64 -5.10
CA HIS A 99 4.75 6.35 -6.38
C HIS A 99 4.68 5.38 -7.56
N TYR A 100 5.35 4.23 -7.46
CA TYR A 100 5.42 3.21 -8.51
C TYR A 100 4.43 2.05 -8.33
N SER A 101 3.65 2.01 -7.25
CA SER A 101 2.86 0.83 -6.87
C SER A 101 1.87 0.38 -7.94
N ASP A 102 1.24 1.32 -8.67
CA ASP A 102 0.35 0.98 -9.80
C ASP A 102 1.08 0.21 -10.88
N ARG A 103 2.25 0.69 -11.30
CA ARG A 103 3.03 0.04 -12.35
C ARG A 103 3.60 -1.29 -11.87
N ILE A 104 4.04 -1.36 -10.61
CA ILE A 104 4.52 -2.60 -9.97
C ILE A 104 3.40 -3.64 -9.91
N SER A 105 2.17 -3.25 -9.55
CA SER A 105 1.03 -4.18 -9.42
C SER A 105 0.65 -4.88 -10.73
N GLN A 106 0.97 -4.26 -11.87
CA GLN A 106 0.71 -4.78 -13.21
C GLN A 106 1.84 -5.64 -13.76
N VAL A 107 2.98 -5.74 -13.07
CA VAL A 107 4.07 -6.62 -13.49
C VAL A 107 3.67 -8.07 -13.25
N SER A 108 3.89 -8.89 -14.28
CA SER A 108 3.86 -10.35 -14.16
C SER A 108 5.29 -10.88 -14.06
N LEU A 109 5.60 -11.53 -12.94
CA LEU A 109 6.93 -12.09 -12.70
C LEU A 109 7.09 -13.47 -13.31
N THR A 110 8.31 -13.77 -13.77
CA THR A 110 8.73 -15.14 -14.06
C THR A 110 9.08 -15.87 -12.77
N ASP A 111 9.06 -17.20 -12.77
CA ASP A 111 9.45 -18.02 -11.60
C ASP A 111 10.85 -17.65 -11.08
N SER A 112 11.78 -17.34 -11.98
CA SER A 112 13.13 -16.85 -11.64
C SER A 112 13.06 -15.55 -10.83
N CYS A 113 12.26 -14.58 -11.26
CA CYS A 113 12.10 -13.31 -10.54
C CYS A 113 11.41 -13.51 -9.18
N ILE A 114 10.43 -14.41 -9.09
CA ILE A 114 9.77 -14.73 -7.81
C ILE A 114 10.78 -15.33 -6.83
N GLN A 115 11.62 -16.27 -7.30
CA GLN A 115 12.68 -16.85 -6.48
C GLN A 115 13.70 -15.82 -6.02
N LEU A 116 14.04 -14.84 -6.87
CA LEU A 116 14.90 -13.72 -6.49
C LEU A 116 14.26 -12.83 -5.42
N LEU A 117 12.96 -12.53 -5.51
CA LEU A 117 12.27 -11.78 -4.45
C LEU A 117 12.39 -12.48 -3.09
N TYR A 118 12.21 -13.80 -3.05
CA TYR A 118 12.35 -14.57 -1.83
C TYR A 118 13.80 -14.57 -1.31
N THR A 119 14.76 -14.82 -2.21
CA THR A 119 16.19 -14.90 -1.87
C THR A 119 16.74 -13.56 -1.38
N GLU A 120 16.28 -12.45 -1.96
CA GLU A 120 16.61 -11.09 -1.54
C GLU A 120 15.87 -10.66 -0.26
N GLY A 121 14.96 -11.50 0.29
CA GLY A 121 14.21 -11.21 1.50
C GLY A 121 13.11 -10.14 1.33
N LEU A 122 12.66 -9.90 0.10
CA LEU A 122 11.54 -8.98 -0.21
C LEU A 122 10.18 -9.60 0.13
N ILE A 123 10.10 -10.94 0.12
CA ILE A 123 8.87 -11.69 0.39
C ILE A 123 9.17 -12.92 1.25
N THR A 124 8.15 -13.39 1.97
CA THR A 124 8.21 -14.67 2.69
C THR A 124 7.93 -15.86 1.76
N GLU A 125 8.20 -17.08 2.24
CA GLU A 125 7.85 -18.31 1.50
C GLU A 125 6.34 -18.41 1.24
N ASP A 126 5.50 -18.00 2.19
CA ASP A 126 4.05 -18.00 2.00
C ASP A 126 3.61 -16.99 0.93
N THR A 127 4.26 -15.82 0.89
CA THR A 127 4.01 -14.81 -0.14
C THR A 127 4.47 -15.29 -1.51
N GLN A 128 5.61 -15.98 -1.62
CA GLN A 128 6.07 -16.62 -2.85
C GLN A 128 5.02 -17.59 -3.41
N ARG A 129 4.54 -18.53 -2.59
CA ARG A 129 3.51 -19.50 -3.01
C ARG A 129 2.22 -18.82 -3.47
N LYS A 130 1.85 -17.67 -2.90
CA LYS A 130 0.70 -16.87 -3.34
C LYS A 130 0.93 -16.26 -4.73
N ILE A 131 2.11 -15.67 -4.98
CA ILE A 131 2.45 -15.07 -6.27
C ILE A 131 2.45 -16.14 -7.36
N GLU A 132 3.06 -17.30 -7.11
CA GLU A 132 3.10 -18.44 -8.03
C GLU A 132 1.67 -18.91 -8.41
N ARG A 133 0.78 -19.05 -7.41
CA ARG A 133 -0.63 -19.38 -7.63
C ARG A 133 -1.40 -18.33 -8.43
N CYS A 134 -0.98 -17.07 -8.34
CA CYS A 134 -1.55 -15.96 -9.09
C CYS A 134 -0.83 -15.69 -10.43
N GLY A 135 -0.03 -16.64 -10.92
CA GLY A 135 0.64 -16.55 -12.22
C GLY A 135 1.67 -15.42 -12.30
N GLY A 136 2.33 -15.08 -11.18
CA GLY A 136 3.36 -14.05 -11.14
C GLY A 136 2.89 -12.64 -10.79
N SER A 137 1.59 -12.42 -10.54
CA SER A 137 1.05 -11.09 -10.25
C SER A 137 1.46 -10.56 -8.87
N LEU A 138 1.92 -9.30 -8.83
CA LEU A 138 2.27 -8.57 -7.60
C LEU A 138 1.12 -7.77 -6.98
N SER A 139 -0.07 -7.78 -7.58
CA SER A 139 -1.22 -6.99 -7.12
C SER A 139 -1.62 -7.23 -5.66
N ASN A 140 -1.41 -8.46 -5.16
CA ASN A 140 -1.76 -8.85 -3.80
C ASN A 140 -0.58 -8.85 -2.82
N THR A 141 0.60 -8.36 -3.24
CA THR A 141 1.83 -8.42 -2.44
C THR A 141 2.47 -7.05 -2.19
N LEU A 142 1.81 -5.98 -2.62
CA LEU A 142 2.28 -4.60 -2.40
C LEU A 142 2.52 -4.30 -0.92
N ARG A 143 1.69 -4.83 -0.01
CA ARG A 143 1.84 -4.58 1.43
C ARG A 143 3.13 -5.21 1.96
N GLU A 144 3.36 -6.48 1.65
CA GLU A 144 4.55 -7.21 2.06
C GLU A 144 5.84 -6.57 1.50
N LEU A 145 5.80 -6.14 0.24
CA LEU A 145 6.91 -5.43 -0.37
C LEU A 145 7.17 -4.08 0.29
N MET A 146 6.13 -3.30 0.62
CA MET A 146 6.30 -2.04 1.35
C MET A 146 6.90 -2.25 2.72
N ILE A 147 6.45 -3.26 3.48
CA ILE A 147 7.03 -3.58 4.79
C ILE A 147 8.52 -3.90 4.65
N ALA A 148 8.89 -4.79 3.72
CA ALA A 148 10.29 -5.13 3.48
C ALA A 148 11.14 -3.92 3.06
N VAL A 149 10.58 -3.01 2.26
CA VAL A 149 11.23 -1.75 1.86
C VAL A 149 11.40 -0.79 3.04
N SER A 150 10.40 -0.68 3.92
CA SER A 150 10.46 0.17 5.11
C SER A 150 11.46 -0.35 6.14
N ASP A 151 11.58 -1.68 6.30
CA ASP A 151 12.50 -2.32 7.23
C ASP A 151 13.95 -2.24 6.75
N ASP A 152 14.17 -2.36 5.44
CA ASP A 152 15.47 -2.25 4.80
C ASP A 152 15.34 -1.50 3.46
N HIS A 153 15.69 -0.22 3.47
CA HIS A 153 15.56 0.63 2.29
C HIS A 153 16.39 0.12 1.08
N SER A 154 17.41 -0.72 1.29
CA SER A 154 18.16 -1.32 0.19
C SER A 154 17.31 -2.28 -0.66
N LYS A 155 16.24 -2.83 -0.07
CA LYS A 155 15.30 -3.73 -0.74
C LYS A 155 14.58 -3.06 -1.91
N LEU A 156 14.38 -1.73 -1.87
CA LEU A 156 13.78 -1.01 -3.00
C LEU A 156 14.68 -1.06 -4.23
N ARG A 157 16.00 -0.97 -4.03
CA ARG A 157 16.98 -1.17 -5.11
C ARG A 157 17.04 -2.62 -5.57
N SER A 158 16.99 -3.60 -4.65
CA SER A 158 16.91 -5.03 -5.02
C SER A 158 15.67 -5.31 -5.87
N LEU A 159 14.51 -4.77 -5.50
CA LEU A 159 13.28 -4.87 -6.30
C LEU A 159 13.48 -4.28 -7.70
N GLY A 160 14.05 -3.07 -7.78
CA GLY A 160 14.41 -2.47 -9.06
C GLY A 160 15.31 -3.36 -9.92
N ASN A 161 16.35 -3.96 -9.33
CA ASN A 161 17.25 -4.87 -10.04
C ASN A 161 16.54 -6.15 -10.51
N ILE A 162 15.64 -6.72 -9.71
CA ILE A 162 14.86 -7.91 -10.13
C ILE A 162 13.94 -7.55 -11.30
N LEU A 163 13.29 -6.38 -11.25
CA LEU A 163 12.44 -5.92 -12.34
C LEU A 163 13.25 -5.66 -13.63
N MET A 164 14.55 -5.34 -13.55
CA MET A 164 15.41 -5.19 -14.74
C MET A 164 15.54 -6.48 -15.57
N GLU A 165 15.34 -7.66 -14.96
CA GLU A 165 15.40 -8.95 -15.66
C GLU A 165 14.21 -9.16 -16.61
N LEU A 166 13.15 -8.35 -16.49
CA LEU A 166 11.96 -8.43 -17.34
C LEU A 166 11.99 -7.32 -18.38
N GLU A 167 12.05 -7.69 -19.67
CA GLU A 167 12.09 -6.73 -20.78
C GLU A 167 10.99 -5.67 -20.69
N GLU A 168 9.76 -6.08 -20.36
CA GLU A 168 8.59 -5.20 -20.31
C GLU A 168 8.62 -4.19 -19.14
N SER A 169 9.36 -4.49 -18.07
CA SER A 169 9.41 -3.63 -16.88
C SER A 169 10.74 -2.89 -16.72
N LYS A 170 11.71 -3.06 -17.63
CA LYS A 170 12.99 -2.30 -17.63
C LYS A 170 12.82 -0.78 -17.46
N PRO A 171 11.91 -0.09 -18.16
CA PRO A 171 11.73 1.35 -17.96
C PRO A 171 11.19 1.69 -16.57
N LEU A 172 10.37 0.83 -15.97
CA LEU A 172 9.92 0.99 -14.58
C LEU A 172 11.10 0.80 -13.62
N ALA A 173 11.83 -0.29 -13.79
CA ALA A 173 12.97 -0.65 -12.96
C ALA A 173 14.05 0.44 -12.94
N GLN A 174 14.42 1.01 -14.09
CA GLN A 174 15.39 2.10 -14.19
C GLN A 174 14.97 3.35 -13.41
N ASN A 175 13.69 3.71 -13.48
CA ASN A 175 13.15 4.86 -12.74
C ASN A 175 13.19 4.61 -11.23
N ILE A 176 12.80 3.42 -10.78
CA ILE A 176 12.90 3.02 -9.36
C ILE A 176 14.35 3.12 -8.89
N ILE A 177 15.30 2.49 -9.60
CA ILE A 177 16.72 2.49 -9.20
C ILE A 177 17.30 3.91 -9.14
N LYS A 178 16.94 4.76 -10.12
CA LYS A 178 17.37 6.15 -10.16
C LYS A 178 16.86 6.93 -8.95
N ASP A 179 15.56 6.85 -8.65
CA ASP A 179 14.96 7.58 -7.53
C ASP A 179 15.43 7.05 -6.18
N CYS A 180 15.66 5.73 -6.06
CA CYS A 180 16.35 5.15 -4.91
C CYS A 180 17.74 5.75 -4.73
N GLY A 181 18.47 5.96 -5.82
CA GLY A 181 19.79 6.58 -5.80
C GLY A 181 19.79 7.97 -5.19
N LEU A 182 18.68 8.71 -5.26
CA LEU A 182 18.54 10.05 -4.69
C LEU A 182 18.27 10.05 -3.17
N LEU A 183 17.84 8.93 -2.59
CA LEU A 183 17.60 8.81 -1.14
C LEU A 183 18.89 8.67 -0.31
N PHE A 184 19.98 8.21 -0.92
CA PHE A 184 21.22 7.85 -0.23
C PHE A 184 22.40 8.80 -0.56
N VAL A 185 22.11 10.03 -1.02
CA VAL A 185 23.10 11.08 -1.33
C VAL A 185 23.10 12.16 -0.27
#